data_AF-A0A166KJY3-F1
#
_entry.id   AF-A0A166KJY3-F1
#
_cell.length_a   1.000
_cell.length_b   1.000
_cell.length_c   1.000
_cell.angle_alpha   90.00
_cell.angle_beta   90.00
_cell.angle_gamma   90.00
#
_symmetry.space_group_name_H-M   'P 1'
#
loop_
_entity.id
_entity.type
_entity.pdbx_description
1 polymer ?
#
loop_
_entity_poly.entity_id
_entity_poly.type
_entity_poly.pdbx_seq_one_letter_code
_entity_poly.pdbx_strand_id
1 'polypeptide(L)'
;MNFISIFYGLFLLSVLGIYWSVDNQKLRLWTLLIASLVFYGSLDIQYILLLLVLTLINFRLGLEIGNNTAHGKYAVNWQLSNEEWQFAQSDWNRRRLKLLWLGVSLNVLLLLGFKYLPAFSKYVFNLQINSPDSAFKLIAPLGISFFTFECIAYLVDVYRGAPATKNFLKFATYKLFFAKLLSGPITRYHTLASQFYRPNFPSAEGVSQALWLISRGAVKKGLLADNLGIFVDLCFGNLQRAGSIDLWLATFAYGLQLYLDFSGYVDIARGSALLFGLVLPENFNFPYFSTSIAEFWRRWHMTLGDWLRNYVYFPLGGSRQGLTRTCTNLFIVMVIAGIWHGSAWGFIVWGVFHGLALGIHRLTDVMSDRFENLAHLWESPLGIVVAWFLTQLMVFTSWIWFRLPNLQDSSWVIQHLWGHSADAQFVQKVYVEALNMNQYQLTSWLGILALLMGIIYVFNGKLKLEFNWPLKLVFVPLCLYAVWLLAPEGSLPYIYFDF
;
A
#
# COMPACT_ATOMS: atom_id res chain seq x y z
N MET A 1 10.26 -16.78 -2.81
CA MET A 1 9.68 -17.26 -1.52
C MET A 1 8.48 -16.40 -1.14
N ASN A 2 7.27 -16.97 -0.97
CA ASN A 2 6.06 -16.21 -0.60
C ASN A 2 5.94 -16.05 0.93
N PHE A 3 5.42 -14.91 1.40
CA PHE A 3 5.33 -14.59 2.84
C PHE A 3 4.52 -15.58 3.70
N ILE A 4 3.58 -16.32 3.10
CA ILE A 4 2.76 -17.33 3.80
C ILE A 4 3.37 -18.74 3.68
N SER A 5 4.41 -18.91 2.87
CA SER A 5 5.01 -20.23 2.67
C SER A 5 5.81 -20.68 3.88
N ILE A 6 5.88 -22.00 4.07
CA ILE A 6 6.75 -22.64 5.07
C ILE A 6 8.22 -22.23 4.84
N PHE A 7 8.64 -22.08 3.58
CA PHE A 7 9.98 -21.60 3.23
C PHE A 7 10.27 -20.21 3.79
N TYR A 8 9.30 -19.29 3.78
CA TYR A 8 9.47 -17.98 4.40
C TYR A 8 9.59 -18.08 5.93
N GLY A 9 8.78 -18.94 6.57
CA GLY A 9 8.89 -19.19 8.01
C GLY A 9 10.28 -19.72 8.41
N LEU A 10 10.79 -20.72 7.68
CA LEU A 10 12.14 -21.27 7.91
C LEU A 10 13.23 -20.22 7.65
N PHE A 11 13.10 -19.44 6.58
CA PHE A 11 14.00 -18.32 6.28
C PHE A 11 14.01 -17.31 7.44
N LEU A 12 12.85 -16.86 7.89
CA LEU A 12 12.70 -15.88 8.96
C LEU A 12 13.32 -16.38 10.27
N LEU A 13 13.03 -17.62 10.66
CA LEU A 13 13.61 -18.24 11.86
C LEU A 13 15.14 -18.35 11.80
N SER A 14 15.67 -18.74 10.64
CA SER A 14 17.12 -18.85 10.43
C SER A 14 17.81 -17.49 10.54
N VAL A 15 17.24 -16.46 9.90
CA VAL A 15 17.78 -15.09 9.95
C VAL A 15 17.67 -14.51 11.35
N LEU A 16 16.59 -14.77 12.09
CA LEU A 16 16.45 -14.36 13.49
C LEU A 16 17.50 -15.01 14.39
N GLY A 17 17.72 -16.32 14.23
CA GLY A 17 18.75 -17.05 14.97
C GLY A 17 20.13 -16.42 14.77
N ILE A 18 20.52 -16.16 13.52
CA ILE A 18 21.80 -15.52 13.20
C ILE A 18 21.86 -14.08 13.74
N TYR A 19 20.80 -13.30 13.54
CA TYR A 19 20.76 -11.89 13.92
C TYR A 19 20.92 -11.69 15.44
N TRP A 20 20.24 -12.50 16.24
CA TRP A 20 20.27 -12.39 17.70
C TRP A 20 21.46 -13.11 18.35
N SER A 21 22.11 -14.04 17.65
CA SER A 21 23.34 -14.70 18.13
C SER A 21 24.59 -13.83 18.01
N VAL A 22 24.50 -12.67 17.34
CA VAL A 22 25.63 -11.79 17.09
C VAL A 22 25.49 -10.48 17.85
N ASP A 23 26.51 -10.10 18.63
CA ASP A 23 26.51 -8.85 19.40
C ASP A 23 27.00 -7.63 18.60
N ASN A 24 27.71 -7.85 17.50
CA ASN A 24 28.24 -6.78 16.68
C ASN A 24 27.17 -6.17 15.77
N GLN A 25 26.90 -4.87 15.95
CA GLN A 25 25.91 -4.12 15.14
C GLN A 25 26.19 -4.19 13.64
N LYS A 26 27.46 -4.13 13.21
CA LYS A 26 27.82 -4.18 11.79
C LYS A 26 27.49 -5.55 11.18
N LEU A 27 27.73 -6.62 11.94
CA LEU A 27 27.37 -7.97 11.51
C LEU A 27 25.84 -8.16 11.47
N ARG A 28 25.10 -7.62 12.44
CA ARG A 28 23.62 -7.59 12.39
C ARG A 28 23.09 -6.92 11.12
N LEU A 29 23.68 -5.78 10.72
CA LEU A 29 23.31 -5.11 9.46
C LEU A 29 23.65 -5.96 8.23
N TRP A 30 24.81 -6.61 8.21
CA TRP A 30 25.17 -7.54 7.14
C TRP A 30 24.21 -8.73 7.05
N THR A 31 23.83 -9.32 8.18
CA THR A 31 22.84 -10.39 8.24
C THR A 31 21.53 -9.95 7.60
N LEU A 32 21.01 -8.77 7.97
CA LEU A 32 19.77 -8.24 7.38
C LEU A 32 19.93 -7.94 5.88
N LEU A 33 21.04 -7.36 5.45
CA LEU A 33 21.28 -7.03 4.05
C LEU A 33 21.40 -8.29 3.18
N ILE A 34 22.21 -9.27 3.60
CA ILE A 34 22.40 -10.54 2.89
C ILE A 34 21.08 -11.31 2.83
N ALA A 35 20.39 -11.45 3.97
CA ALA A 35 19.07 -12.07 4.02
C ALA A 35 18.10 -11.38 3.05
N SER A 36 18.18 -10.07 2.93
CA SER A 36 17.33 -9.32 2.01
C SER A 36 17.62 -9.55 0.54
N LEU A 37 18.90 -9.64 0.18
CA LEU A 37 19.30 -9.99 -1.18
C LEU A 37 18.91 -11.43 -1.54
N VAL A 38 19.05 -12.37 -0.60
CA VAL A 38 18.62 -13.77 -0.77
C VAL A 38 17.11 -13.85 -0.95
N PHE A 39 16.34 -13.17 -0.09
CA PHE A 39 14.89 -13.14 -0.18
C PHE A 39 14.42 -12.57 -1.52
N TYR A 40 14.98 -11.42 -1.93
CA TYR A 40 14.64 -10.81 -3.21
C TYR A 40 15.06 -11.69 -4.40
N GLY A 41 16.26 -12.27 -4.36
CA GLY A 41 16.75 -13.18 -5.41
C GLY A 41 15.94 -14.46 -5.56
N SER A 42 15.25 -14.89 -4.49
CA SER A 42 14.30 -16.01 -4.55
C SER A 42 13.00 -15.68 -5.30
N LEU A 43 12.80 -14.41 -5.67
CA LEU A 43 11.65 -13.92 -6.43
C LEU A 43 12.11 -13.44 -7.80
N ASP A 44 13.10 -12.54 -7.82
CA ASP A 44 13.65 -12.01 -9.05
C ASP A 44 15.14 -11.65 -8.90
N ILE A 45 16.01 -12.55 -9.37
CA ILE A 45 17.46 -12.37 -9.29
C ILE A 45 17.98 -11.28 -10.24
N GLN A 46 17.30 -11.02 -11.35
CA GLN A 46 17.83 -10.20 -12.44
C GLN A 46 17.94 -8.72 -12.05
N TYR A 47 17.11 -8.26 -11.11
CA TYR A 47 17.05 -6.87 -10.68
C TYR A 47 17.84 -6.54 -9.42
N ILE A 48 18.53 -7.53 -8.81
CA ILE A 48 19.39 -7.26 -7.64
C ILE A 48 20.43 -6.18 -7.95
N LEU A 49 21.12 -6.31 -9.09
CA LEU A 49 22.14 -5.35 -9.49
C LEU A 49 21.55 -3.95 -9.68
N LEU A 50 20.38 -3.86 -10.31
CA LEU A 50 19.66 -2.61 -10.50
C LEU A 50 19.35 -1.93 -9.16
N LEU A 51 18.78 -2.67 -8.20
CA LEU A 51 18.43 -2.13 -6.88
C LEU A 51 19.68 -1.71 -6.08
N LEU A 52 20.79 -2.44 -6.18
CA LEU A 52 22.06 -2.07 -5.55
C LEU A 52 22.64 -0.79 -6.16
N VAL A 53 22.63 -0.67 -7.49
CA VAL A 53 23.09 0.54 -8.20
C VAL A 53 22.23 1.75 -7.82
N LEU A 54 20.90 1.61 -7.80
CA LEU A 54 20.00 2.69 -7.37
C LEU A 54 20.20 3.06 -5.90
N THR A 55 20.45 2.07 -5.03
CA THR A 55 20.79 2.31 -3.62
C THR A 55 22.07 3.15 -3.52
N LEU A 56 23.11 2.80 -4.27
CA LEU A 56 24.38 3.52 -4.28
C LEU A 56 24.25 4.95 -4.82
N ILE A 57 23.55 5.13 -5.95
CA ILE A 57 23.32 6.44 -6.55
C ILE A 57 22.59 7.36 -5.57
N ASN A 58 21.46 6.90 -5.01
CA ASN A 58 20.67 7.71 -4.07
C ASN A 58 21.43 7.98 -2.76
N PHE A 59 22.24 7.05 -2.28
CA PHE A 59 23.14 7.27 -1.14
C PHE A 59 24.14 8.41 -1.41
N ARG A 60 24.82 8.35 -2.57
CA ARG A 60 25.81 9.36 -2.98
C ARG A 60 25.16 10.73 -3.21
N LEU A 61 24.01 10.77 -3.88
CA LEU A 61 23.26 12.02 -4.07
C LEU A 61 22.84 12.63 -2.73
N GLY A 62 22.35 11.82 -1.79
CA GLY A 62 22.01 12.31 -0.44
C GLY A 62 23.23 12.88 0.29
N LEU A 63 24.38 12.21 0.21
CA LEU A 63 25.64 12.74 0.77
C LEU A 63 26.04 14.09 0.17
N GLU A 64 25.97 14.22 -1.16
CA GLU A 64 26.34 15.45 -1.86
C GLU A 64 25.34 16.60 -1.61
N ILE A 65 24.05 16.30 -1.46
CA ILE A 65 23.01 17.27 -1.09
C ILE A 65 23.23 17.78 0.34
N GLY A 66 23.66 16.89 1.24
CA GLY A 66 23.93 17.19 2.65
C GLY A 66 25.33 17.73 2.94
N ASN A 67 26.19 17.85 1.93
CA ASN A 67 27.54 18.40 2.08
C ASN A 67 27.47 19.94 2.20
N ASN A 68 28.22 20.54 3.13
CA ASN A 68 28.19 21.97 3.49
C ASN A 68 26.90 22.49 4.18
N THR A 69 26.06 21.63 4.75
CA THR A 69 24.94 22.08 5.60
C THR A 69 25.40 22.30 7.04
N ALA A 70 25.23 23.51 7.58
CA ALA A 70 25.26 23.70 9.03
C ALA A 70 24.08 22.92 9.64
N HIS A 71 24.35 22.00 10.57
CA HIS A 71 23.29 21.24 11.24
C HIS A 71 22.30 22.21 11.91
N GLY A 72 21.13 22.40 11.32
CA GLY A 72 20.11 23.29 11.88
C GLY A 72 19.65 22.83 13.26
N LYS A 73 19.34 23.80 14.12
CA LYS A 73 18.73 23.62 15.45
C LYS A 73 17.45 22.78 15.44
N TYR A 74 16.84 22.55 14.28
CA TYR A 74 15.58 21.82 14.07
C TYR A 74 15.75 20.38 13.54
N ALA A 75 16.99 19.87 13.42
CA ALA A 75 17.30 18.59 12.80
C ALA A 75 16.73 17.32 13.50
N VAL A 76 16.02 17.46 14.62
CA VAL A 76 15.55 16.34 15.44
C VAL A 76 14.14 16.58 16.02
N ASN A 77 13.23 17.24 15.29
CA ASN A 77 11.83 17.31 15.74
C ASN A 77 10.86 16.74 14.71
N TRP A 78 10.45 15.49 14.95
CA TRP A 78 9.54 14.69 14.12
C TRP A 78 8.08 15.18 14.15
N GLN A 79 7.77 16.17 15.00
CA GLN A 79 6.44 16.74 15.20
C GLN A 79 6.27 18.14 14.60
N LEU A 80 7.30 18.70 13.94
CA LEU A 80 7.19 20.03 13.34
C LEU A 80 6.09 20.09 12.28
N SER A 81 5.27 21.13 12.36
CA SER A 81 4.22 21.40 11.39
C SER A 81 4.82 21.71 10.01
N ASN A 82 4.03 21.53 8.94
CA ASN A 82 4.47 21.79 7.56
C ASN A 82 4.81 23.26 7.29
N GLU A 83 4.44 24.17 8.20
CA GLU A 83 4.79 25.59 8.15
C GLU A 83 6.21 25.79 8.66
N GLU A 84 6.55 25.18 9.80
CA GLU A 84 7.89 25.28 10.40
C GLU A 84 8.98 24.60 9.55
N TRP A 85 8.65 23.52 8.83
CA TRP A 85 9.57 22.89 7.87
C TRP A 85 9.90 23.76 6.65
N GLN A 86 9.04 24.71 6.27
CA GLN A 86 9.36 25.68 5.22
C GLN A 86 10.32 26.77 5.71
N PHE A 87 10.41 26.99 7.03
CA PHE A 87 11.22 28.04 7.63
C PHE A 87 12.49 27.54 8.34
N ALA A 88 12.69 26.22 8.45
CA ALA A 88 13.92 25.63 8.99
C ALA A 88 15.09 25.70 7.98
N GLN A 89 15.78 26.87 7.95
CA GLN A 89 17.02 27.25 7.21
C GLN A 89 16.86 27.46 5.68
N SER A 90 17.01 28.63 5.04
CA SER A 90 17.89 29.83 5.13
C SER A 90 19.19 29.85 4.30
N ASP A 91 19.35 28.99 3.27
CA ASP A 91 20.22 29.28 2.10
C ASP A 91 19.89 28.37 0.89
N TRP A 92 19.31 28.95 -0.17
CA TRP A 92 18.97 28.24 -1.40
C TRP A 92 20.19 28.06 -2.30
N ASN A 93 20.92 26.96 -2.14
CA ASN A 93 22.04 26.63 -3.04
C ASN A 93 21.51 26.00 -4.35
N ARG A 94 21.70 26.70 -5.49
CA ARG A 94 21.35 26.20 -6.83
C ARG A 94 21.93 24.80 -7.11
N ARG A 95 23.11 24.46 -6.57
CA ARG A 95 23.71 23.12 -6.68
C ARG A 95 22.83 22.05 -6.03
N ARG A 96 22.34 22.30 -4.80
CA ARG A 96 21.51 21.34 -4.05
C ARG A 96 20.20 21.07 -4.78
N LEU A 97 19.58 22.13 -5.32
CA LEU A 97 18.37 21.99 -6.13
C LEU A 97 18.63 21.16 -7.39
N LYS A 98 19.73 21.41 -8.11
CA LYS A 98 20.10 20.62 -9.30
C LYS A 98 20.31 19.14 -8.97
N LEU A 99 21.00 18.83 -7.86
CA LEU A 99 21.22 17.46 -7.40
C LEU A 99 19.92 16.77 -6.97
N LEU A 100 19.02 17.50 -6.29
CA LEU A 100 17.69 16.98 -5.95
C LEU A 100 16.91 16.65 -7.23
N TRP A 101 16.84 17.58 -8.19
CA TRP A 101 16.17 17.34 -9.47
C TRP A 101 16.77 16.16 -10.22
N LEU A 102 18.10 16.05 -10.26
CA LEU A 102 18.76 14.90 -10.88
C LEU A 102 18.31 13.59 -10.23
N GLY A 103 18.30 13.52 -8.90
CA GLY A 103 17.88 12.32 -8.17
C GLY A 103 16.39 12.01 -8.34
N VAL A 104 15.51 13.00 -8.21
CA VAL A 104 14.07 12.82 -8.42
C VAL A 104 13.79 12.37 -9.85
N SER A 105 14.35 13.05 -10.85
CA SER A 105 14.18 12.70 -12.26
C SER A 105 14.70 11.30 -12.56
N LEU A 106 15.86 10.90 -12.04
CA LEU A 106 16.39 9.55 -12.25
C LEU A 106 15.44 8.48 -11.71
N ASN A 107 14.94 8.63 -10.48
CA ASN A 107 14.03 7.65 -9.89
C ASN A 107 12.66 7.63 -10.61
N VAL A 108 12.12 8.80 -10.96
CA VAL A 108 10.83 8.91 -11.68
C VAL A 108 10.95 8.35 -13.11
N LEU A 109 11.98 8.72 -13.86
CA LEU A 109 12.19 8.22 -15.23
C LEU A 109 12.41 6.72 -15.26
N LEU A 110 13.11 6.15 -14.27
CA LEU A 110 13.26 4.71 -14.18
C LEU A 110 11.93 4.01 -13.91
N LEU A 111 11.15 4.51 -12.95
CA LEU A 111 9.83 3.96 -12.63
C LEU A 111 8.88 4.05 -13.84
N LEU A 112 8.79 5.23 -14.45
CA LEU A 112 7.95 5.44 -15.63
C LEU A 112 8.47 4.65 -16.84
N GLY A 113 9.79 4.48 -16.98
CA GLY A 113 10.40 3.68 -18.02
C GLY A 113 9.92 2.23 -17.97
N PHE A 114 9.98 1.59 -16.80
CA PHE A 114 9.47 0.22 -16.66
C PHE A 114 7.96 0.11 -16.92
N LYS A 115 7.17 1.09 -16.51
CA LYS A 115 5.70 1.05 -16.65
C LYS A 115 5.18 1.42 -18.03
N TYR A 116 5.77 2.41 -18.68
CA TYR A 116 5.20 3.04 -19.88
C TYR A 116 5.98 2.76 -21.15
N LEU A 117 7.26 2.37 -21.09
CA LEU A 117 8.07 2.13 -22.29
C LEU A 117 7.51 1.00 -23.19
N PRO A 118 6.97 -0.12 -22.66
CA PRO A 118 6.34 -1.14 -23.50
C PRO A 118 5.12 -0.63 -24.26
N ALA A 119 4.26 0.16 -23.59
CA ALA A 119 3.09 0.76 -24.24
C ALA A 119 3.52 1.83 -25.26
N PHE A 120 4.43 2.72 -24.87
CA PHE A 120 4.93 3.80 -25.71
C PHE A 120 5.59 3.28 -27.00
N SER A 121 6.44 2.25 -26.88
CA SER A 121 7.10 1.62 -28.04
C SER A 121 6.12 0.98 -29.00
N LYS A 122 5.05 0.36 -28.49
CA LYS A 122 3.95 -0.17 -29.30
C LYS A 122 3.22 0.94 -30.07
N TYR A 123 2.89 2.05 -29.42
CA TYR A 123 2.11 3.11 -30.07
C TYR A 123 2.93 3.98 -31.04
N VAL A 124 4.18 4.27 -30.70
CA VAL A 124 5.02 5.21 -31.49
C VAL A 124 5.85 4.50 -32.55
N PHE A 125 6.42 3.34 -32.21
CA PHE A 125 7.35 2.63 -33.08
C PHE A 125 6.78 1.33 -33.65
N ASN A 126 5.54 0.96 -33.29
CA ASN A 126 4.94 -0.35 -33.60
C ASN A 126 5.82 -1.54 -33.17
N LEU A 127 6.67 -1.34 -32.14
CA LEU A 127 7.57 -2.35 -31.60
C LEU A 127 6.93 -2.97 -30.35
N GLN A 128 6.74 -4.29 -30.38
CA GLN A 128 6.17 -5.03 -29.26
C GLN A 128 7.27 -5.61 -28.36
N ILE A 129 7.74 -4.81 -27.39
CA ILE A 129 8.82 -5.21 -26.48
C ILE A 129 8.44 -6.45 -25.63
N ASN A 130 7.16 -6.67 -25.33
CA ASN A 130 6.71 -7.79 -24.48
C ASN A 130 5.88 -8.84 -25.24
N SER A 131 6.09 -9.01 -26.55
CA SER A 131 5.45 -10.12 -27.28
C SER A 131 6.00 -11.48 -26.80
N PRO A 132 5.25 -12.59 -26.98
CA PRO A 132 5.74 -13.93 -26.66
C PRO A 132 7.08 -14.26 -27.32
N ASP A 133 7.26 -13.78 -28.55
CA ASP A 133 8.45 -14.01 -29.40
C ASP A 133 9.57 -12.99 -29.17
N SER A 134 9.39 -12.02 -28.27
CA SER A 134 10.41 -11.02 -27.95
C SER A 134 11.58 -11.66 -27.20
N ALA A 135 12.80 -11.44 -27.70
CA ALA A 135 14.04 -11.81 -27.03
C ALA A 135 14.31 -10.99 -25.74
N PHE A 136 13.62 -9.85 -25.56
CA PHE A 136 13.82 -8.96 -24.42
C PHE A 136 12.49 -8.52 -23.84
N LYS A 137 12.10 -9.06 -22.68
CA LYS A 137 10.91 -8.61 -21.95
C LYS A 137 11.30 -7.57 -20.91
N LEU A 138 10.72 -6.38 -21.02
CA LEU A 138 10.86 -5.33 -20.02
C LEU A 138 9.73 -5.47 -18.99
N ILE A 139 10.05 -6.15 -17.89
CA ILE A 139 9.15 -6.35 -16.74
C ILE A 139 9.61 -5.40 -15.63
N ALA A 140 8.66 -4.79 -14.90
CA ALA A 140 9.02 -3.94 -13.78
C ALA A 140 9.55 -4.80 -12.62
N PRO A 141 10.68 -4.43 -11.98
CA PRO A 141 11.15 -5.13 -10.80
C PRO A 141 10.10 -5.08 -9.68
N LEU A 142 9.88 -6.22 -9.02
CA LEU A 142 8.99 -6.28 -7.87
C LEU A 142 9.42 -5.24 -6.81
N GLY A 143 8.46 -4.43 -6.35
CA GLY A 143 8.68 -3.38 -5.37
C GLY A 143 9.40 -2.12 -5.85
N ILE A 144 9.70 -1.97 -7.15
CA ILE A 144 10.40 -0.78 -7.67
C ILE A 144 9.66 0.52 -7.36
N SER A 145 8.33 0.49 -7.36
CA SER A 145 7.46 1.62 -7.01
C SER A 145 7.72 2.14 -5.59
N PHE A 146 7.61 1.26 -4.59
CA PHE A 146 7.87 1.60 -3.18
C PHE A 146 9.34 1.97 -2.98
N PHE A 147 10.24 1.28 -3.68
CA PHE A 147 11.65 1.57 -3.64
C PHE A 147 11.95 3.02 -4.05
N THR A 148 11.41 3.45 -5.18
CA THR A 148 11.53 4.80 -5.74
C THR A 148 10.98 5.87 -4.79
N PHE A 149 9.80 5.65 -4.20
CA PHE A 149 9.22 6.62 -3.26
C PHE A 149 10.10 6.87 -2.04
N GLU A 150 10.65 5.83 -1.43
CA GLU A 150 11.55 5.98 -0.30
C GLU A 150 12.89 6.65 -0.67
N CYS A 151 13.39 6.42 -1.90
CA CYS A 151 14.59 7.10 -2.42
C CYS A 151 14.33 8.60 -2.58
N ILE A 152 13.22 8.98 -3.22
CA ILE A 152 12.80 10.38 -3.37
C ILE A 152 12.59 11.02 -1.99
N ALA A 153 11.90 10.32 -1.07
CA ALA A 153 11.67 10.80 0.28
C ALA A 153 12.99 11.12 1.00
N TYR A 154 13.97 10.21 0.96
CA TYR A 154 15.29 10.44 1.56
C TYR A 154 15.99 11.67 0.95
N LEU A 155 16.01 11.81 -0.38
CA LEU A 155 16.65 12.95 -1.03
C LEU A 155 15.98 14.27 -0.68
N VAL A 156 14.64 14.30 -0.66
CA VAL A 156 13.86 15.50 -0.29
C VAL A 156 14.04 15.83 1.19
N ASP A 157 14.05 14.84 2.08
CA ASP A 157 14.25 15.06 3.52
C ASP A 157 15.65 15.64 3.79
N VAL A 158 16.68 15.10 3.14
CA VAL A 158 18.06 15.64 3.24
C VAL A 158 18.15 17.04 2.63
N TYR A 159 17.47 17.29 1.50
CA TYR A 159 17.37 18.63 0.92
C TYR A 159 16.71 19.63 1.88
N ARG A 160 15.68 19.20 2.60
CA ARG A 160 14.97 20.00 3.62
C ARG A 160 15.79 20.19 4.91
N GLY A 161 16.92 19.49 5.09
CA GLY A 161 17.83 19.69 6.22
C GLY A 161 18.03 18.48 7.12
N ALA A 162 17.42 17.33 6.83
CA ALA A 162 17.66 16.10 7.56
C ALA A 162 19.12 15.61 7.34
N PRO A 163 19.76 14.98 8.33
CA PRO A 163 21.15 14.57 8.21
C PRO A 163 21.33 13.46 7.17
N ALA A 164 22.23 13.66 6.21
CA ALA A 164 22.63 12.62 5.27
C ALA A 164 23.39 11.50 6.01
N THR A 165 23.13 10.24 5.66
CA THR A 165 23.88 9.13 6.26
C THR A 165 25.24 8.95 5.60
N LYS A 166 26.27 8.83 6.43
CA LYS A 166 27.65 8.51 6.00
C LYS A 166 27.92 7.01 5.89
N ASN A 167 26.98 6.17 6.34
CA ASN A 167 27.13 4.72 6.38
C ASN A 167 26.29 4.07 5.27
N PHE A 168 26.96 3.58 4.23
CA PHE A 168 26.31 2.92 3.09
C PHE A 168 25.60 1.62 3.51
N LEU A 169 26.23 0.78 4.33
CA LEU A 169 25.63 -0.48 4.80
C LEU A 169 24.30 -0.21 5.51
N LYS A 170 24.23 0.85 6.33
CA LYS A 170 23.01 1.25 7.02
C LYS A 170 21.91 1.71 6.05
N PHE A 171 22.29 2.50 5.05
CA PHE A 171 21.36 2.96 4.01
C PHE A 171 20.84 1.78 3.18
N ALA A 172 21.73 0.89 2.75
CA ALA A 172 21.38 -0.30 1.99
C ALA A 172 20.48 -1.26 2.79
N THR A 173 20.78 -1.48 4.07
CA THR A 173 19.93 -2.29 4.96
C THR A 173 18.53 -1.70 5.08
N TYR A 174 18.41 -0.38 5.29
CA TYR A 174 17.11 0.30 5.29
C TYR A 174 16.36 0.12 3.95
N LYS A 175 17.04 0.34 2.83
CA LYS A 175 16.43 0.34 1.51
C LYS A 175 15.95 -1.03 1.08
N LEU A 176 16.76 -2.05 1.34
CA LEU A 176 16.55 -3.40 0.85
C LEU A 176 15.85 -4.30 1.86
N PHE A 177 15.55 -3.83 3.07
CA PHE A 177 14.99 -4.66 4.14
C PHE A 177 13.81 -5.53 3.66
N PHE A 178 14.02 -6.85 3.63
CA PHE A 178 13.12 -7.81 2.99
C PHE A 178 11.67 -7.73 3.43
N ALA A 179 11.44 -7.47 4.72
CA ALA A 179 10.10 -7.44 5.27
C ALA A 179 9.24 -6.37 4.61
N LYS A 180 9.84 -5.24 4.18
CA LYS A 180 9.11 -4.13 3.54
C LYS A 180 9.39 -3.92 2.05
N LEU A 181 10.46 -4.51 1.50
CA LEU A 181 10.98 -4.16 0.18
C LEU A 181 9.93 -4.26 -0.95
N LEU A 182 9.14 -5.33 -0.99
CA LEU A 182 8.24 -5.55 -2.13
C LEU A 182 7.02 -4.62 -2.08
N SER A 183 6.30 -4.60 -0.96
CA SER A 183 5.06 -3.81 -0.80
C SER A 183 4.74 -3.52 0.67
N GLY A 184 5.77 -3.41 1.52
CA GLY A 184 5.56 -3.01 2.90
C GLY A 184 5.23 -1.53 3.04
N PRO A 185 4.99 -1.07 4.29
CA PRO A 185 4.75 0.35 4.56
C PRO A 185 5.89 1.22 4.03
N ILE A 186 5.56 2.35 3.38
CA ILE A 186 6.56 3.32 2.91
C ILE A 186 7.15 4.00 4.15
N THR A 187 8.42 3.75 4.41
CA THR A 187 9.09 4.27 5.61
C THR A 187 9.96 5.48 5.27
N ARG A 188 10.15 6.38 6.25
CA ARG A 188 11.19 7.41 6.16
C ARG A 188 12.51 6.85 6.69
N TYR A 189 13.61 7.22 6.04
CA TYR A 189 14.95 6.72 6.37
C TYR A 189 15.28 6.92 7.84
N HIS A 190 15.17 8.14 8.35
CA HIS A 190 15.68 8.47 9.68
C HIS A 190 14.88 7.81 10.81
N THR A 191 13.57 7.59 10.62
CA THR A 191 12.70 6.91 11.59
C THR A 191 13.03 5.43 11.74
N LEU A 192 13.33 4.73 10.63
CA LEU A 192 13.70 3.32 10.70
C LEU A 192 15.18 3.14 11.05
N ALA A 193 16.06 3.98 10.49
CA ALA A 193 17.50 3.86 10.69
C ALA A 193 17.94 4.17 12.13
N SER A 194 17.19 4.98 12.90
CA SER A 194 17.48 5.21 14.32
C SER A 194 17.36 3.93 15.15
N GLN A 195 16.45 3.02 14.77
CA GLN A 195 16.18 1.77 15.47
C GLN A 195 17.31 0.75 15.34
N PHE A 196 18.19 0.89 14.33
CA PHE A 196 19.37 0.02 14.16
C PHE A 196 20.48 0.24 15.21
N TYR A 197 20.47 1.35 15.96
CA TYR A 197 21.57 1.68 16.89
C TYR A 197 21.54 0.93 18.21
N ARG A 198 20.35 0.55 18.69
CA ARG A 198 20.17 -0.19 19.95
C ARG A 198 19.09 -1.24 19.77
N PRO A 199 19.33 -2.31 18.99
CA PRO A 199 18.35 -3.38 18.85
C PRO A 199 18.31 -4.14 20.18
N ASN A 200 17.24 -3.94 20.94
CA ASN A 200 16.92 -4.78 22.09
C ASN A 200 16.10 -5.96 21.61
N PHE A 201 16.38 -7.15 22.16
CA PHE A 201 15.51 -8.29 21.92
C PHE A 201 14.09 -7.94 22.38
N PRO A 202 13.04 -8.19 21.57
CA PRO A 202 11.67 -7.85 21.95
C PRO A 202 11.28 -8.56 23.25
N SER A 203 10.49 -7.88 24.09
CA SER A 203 9.91 -8.51 25.28
C SER A 203 9.01 -9.70 24.88
N ALA A 204 8.64 -10.57 25.83
CA ALA A 204 7.68 -11.65 25.57
C ALA A 204 6.37 -11.13 24.94
N GLU A 205 5.92 -9.95 25.39
CA GLU A 205 4.77 -9.26 24.79
C GLU A 205 5.06 -8.79 23.35
N GLY A 206 6.26 -8.25 23.08
CA GLY A 206 6.67 -7.87 21.73
C GLY A 206 6.76 -9.05 20.77
N VAL A 207 7.29 -10.19 21.22
CA VAL A 207 7.32 -11.44 20.44
C VAL A 207 5.91 -11.95 20.19
N SER A 208 5.06 -11.99 21.23
CA SER A 208 3.65 -12.38 21.11
C SER A 208 2.91 -11.50 20.09
N GLN A 209 3.09 -10.18 20.17
CA GLN A 209 2.51 -9.22 19.22
C GLN A 209 3.02 -9.45 17.80
N ALA A 210 4.31 -9.73 17.62
CA ALA A 210 4.89 -9.99 16.32
C ALA A 210 4.31 -11.25 15.67
N LEU A 211 4.23 -12.34 16.43
CA LEU A 211 3.62 -13.60 15.98
C LEU A 211 2.11 -13.44 15.70
N TRP A 212 1.41 -12.65 16.53
CA TRP A 212 0.02 -12.30 16.31
C TRP A 212 -0.20 -11.53 15.00
N LEU A 213 0.68 -10.57 14.69
CA LEU A 213 0.64 -9.83 13.42
C LEU A 213 0.88 -10.75 12.21
N ILE A 214 1.84 -11.68 12.30
CA ILE A 214 2.10 -12.65 11.23
C ILE A 214 0.90 -13.58 11.02
N SER A 215 0.37 -14.17 12.10
CA SER A 215 -0.75 -15.12 12.02
C SER A 215 -2.05 -14.47 11.56
N ARG A 216 -2.41 -13.29 12.09
CA ARG A 216 -3.58 -12.55 11.62
C ARG A 216 -3.43 -12.11 10.17
N GLY A 217 -2.22 -11.75 9.74
CA GLY A 217 -1.94 -11.37 8.37
C GLY A 217 -2.07 -12.54 7.40
N ALA A 218 -1.59 -13.73 7.81
CA ALA A 218 -1.78 -14.97 7.06
C ALA A 218 -3.26 -15.35 6.91
N VAL A 219 -4.09 -15.18 7.96
CA VAL A 219 -5.54 -15.37 7.88
C VAL A 219 -6.18 -14.39 6.89
N LYS A 220 -5.88 -13.09 7.01
CA LYS A 220 -6.44 -12.08 6.10
C LYS A 220 -6.08 -12.35 4.64
N LYS A 221 -4.81 -12.64 4.35
CA LYS A 221 -4.35 -12.89 2.98
C LYS A 221 -4.73 -14.29 2.50
N GLY A 222 -4.16 -15.33 3.12
CA GLY A 222 -4.25 -16.70 2.62
C GLY A 222 -5.63 -17.33 2.77
N LEU A 223 -6.35 -17.02 3.85
CA LEU A 223 -7.68 -17.61 4.06
C LEU A 223 -8.80 -16.74 3.49
N LEU A 224 -8.81 -15.43 3.76
CA LEU A 224 -9.94 -14.58 3.36
C LEU A 224 -9.76 -14.00 1.96
N ALA A 225 -8.67 -13.28 1.70
CA ALA A 225 -8.48 -12.56 0.45
C ALA A 225 -8.31 -13.51 -0.74
N ASP A 226 -7.54 -14.59 -0.60
CA ASP A 226 -7.32 -15.53 -1.70
C ASP A 226 -8.63 -16.26 -2.10
N ASN A 227 -9.49 -16.64 -1.14
CA ASN A 227 -10.81 -17.20 -1.44
C ASN A 227 -11.76 -16.19 -2.11
N LEU A 228 -11.75 -14.93 -1.67
CA LEU A 228 -12.50 -13.86 -2.35
C LEU A 228 -11.99 -13.65 -3.78
N GLY A 229 -10.67 -13.73 -3.98
CA GLY A 229 -10.03 -13.59 -5.28
C GLY A 229 -10.51 -14.61 -6.30
N ILE A 230 -10.73 -15.87 -5.90
CA ILE A 230 -11.27 -16.91 -6.79
C ILE A 230 -12.62 -16.48 -7.38
N PHE A 231 -13.55 -16.01 -6.55
CA PHE A 231 -14.85 -15.54 -7.03
C PHE A 231 -14.72 -14.29 -7.91
N VAL A 232 -13.90 -13.32 -7.50
CA VAL A 232 -13.66 -12.09 -8.26
C VAL A 232 -13.12 -12.40 -9.65
N ASP A 233 -12.16 -13.32 -9.76
CA ASP A 233 -11.53 -13.72 -11.02
C ASP A 233 -12.51 -14.49 -11.91
N LEU A 234 -13.31 -15.39 -11.34
CA LEU A 234 -14.35 -16.10 -12.08
C LEU A 234 -15.44 -15.16 -12.61
N CYS A 235 -15.88 -14.19 -11.80
CA CYS A 235 -16.92 -13.24 -12.20
C CYS A 235 -16.40 -12.25 -13.24
N PHE A 236 -15.27 -11.58 -12.97
CA PHE A 236 -14.71 -10.59 -13.90
C PHE A 236 -13.99 -11.21 -15.10
N GLY A 237 -13.68 -12.51 -15.07
CA GLY A 237 -13.27 -13.27 -16.26
C GLY A 237 -14.44 -13.63 -17.19
N ASN A 238 -15.69 -13.51 -16.74
CA ASN A 238 -16.90 -13.89 -17.48
C ASN A 238 -17.96 -12.77 -17.48
N LEU A 239 -17.52 -11.51 -17.63
CA LEU A 239 -18.34 -10.30 -17.51
C LEU A 239 -19.63 -10.32 -18.31
N GLN A 240 -19.59 -10.84 -19.53
CA GLN A 240 -20.74 -10.81 -20.45
C GLN A 240 -21.86 -11.76 -20.02
N ARG A 241 -21.57 -12.70 -19.10
CA ARG A 241 -22.51 -13.71 -18.60
C ARG A 241 -23.00 -13.43 -17.19
N ALA A 242 -22.31 -12.55 -16.46
CA ALA A 242 -22.65 -12.17 -15.09
C ALA A 242 -23.91 -11.28 -15.06
N GLY A 243 -24.80 -11.53 -14.11
CA GLY A 243 -25.97 -10.66 -13.86
C GLY A 243 -25.62 -9.47 -12.98
N SER A 244 -26.55 -8.52 -12.85
CA SER A 244 -26.36 -7.32 -12.03
C SER A 244 -25.99 -7.62 -10.57
N ILE A 245 -26.61 -8.64 -9.97
CA ILE A 245 -26.31 -9.03 -8.58
C ILE A 245 -24.89 -9.60 -8.49
N ASP A 246 -24.46 -10.39 -9.47
CA ASP A 246 -23.12 -10.98 -9.49
C ASP A 246 -22.04 -9.90 -9.61
N LEU A 247 -22.28 -8.89 -10.46
CA LEU A 247 -21.39 -7.75 -10.63
C LEU A 247 -21.27 -6.92 -9.34
N TRP A 248 -22.37 -6.73 -8.61
CA TRP A 248 -22.32 -6.09 -7.29
C TRP A 248 -21.55 -6.93 -6.27
N LEU A 249 -21.85 -8.23 -6.18
CA LEU A 249 -21.14 -9.14 -5.28
C LEU A 249 -19.64 -9.16 -5.60
N ALA A 250 -19.25 -9.22 -6.87
CA ALA A 250 -17.86 -9.20 -7.30
C ALA A 250 -17.18 -7.86 -6.99
N THR A 251 -17.89 -6.74 -7.14
CA THR A 251 -17.37 -5.41 -6.78
C THR A 251 -17.10 -5.31 -5.28
N PHE A 252 -18.03 -5.77 -4.43
CA PHE A 252 -17.84 -5.79 -2.98
C PHE A 252 -16.76 -6.79 -2.55
N ALA A 253 -16.77 -8.01 -3.11
CA ALA A 253 -15.77 -9.02 -2.86
C ALA A 253 -14.37 -8.53 -3.26
N TYR A 254 -14.24 -7.81 -4.37
CA TYR A 254 -12.98 -7.23 -4.81
C TYR A 254 -12.46 -6.15 -3.85
N GLY A 255 -13.31 -5.23 -3.38
CA GLY A 255 -12.87 -4.25 -2.38
C GLY A 255 -12.38 -4.94 -1.11
N LEU A 256 -13.12 -5.94 -0.61
CA LEU A 256 -12.71 -6.73 0.55
C LEU A 256 -11.42 -7.52 0.31
N GLN A 257 -11.27 -8.16 -0.85
CA GLN A 257 -10.05 -8.84 -1.28
C GLN A 257 -8.88 -7.86 -1.25
N LEU A 258 -8.98 -6.72 -1.93
CA LEU A 258 -7.93 -5.69 -2.02
C LEU A 258 -7.49 -5.23 -0.63
N TYR A 259 -8.46 -4.98 0.27
CA TYR A 259 -8.18 -4.59 1.65
C TYR A 259 -7.50 -5.69 2.47
N LEU A 260 -8.04 -6.91 2.44
CA LEU A 260 -7.58 -8.02 3.27
C LEU A 260 -6.23 -8.56 2.76
N ASP A 261 -6.01 -8.57 1.46
CA ASP A 261 -4.73 -8.93 0.86
C ASP A 261 -3.64 -7.96 1.32
N PHE A 262 -3.84 -6.67 1.06
CA PHE A 262 -2.83 -5.66 1.37
C PHE A 262 -2.63 -5.48 2.89
N SER A 263 -3.71 -5.40 3.66
CA SER A 263 -3.58 -5.29 5.12
C SER A 263 -2.97 -6.56 5.73
N GLY A 264 -3.26 -7.74 5.17
CA GLY A 264 -2.64 -9.01 5.56
C GLY A 264 -1.14 -9.03 5.28
N TYR A 265 -0.72 -8.63 4.08
CA TYR A 265 0.69 -8.50 3.71
C TYR A 265 1.42 -7.53 4.65
N VAL A 266 0.85 -6.36 4.91
CA VAL A 266 1.45 -5.35 5.82
C VAL A 266 1.56 -5.87 7.24
N ASP A 267 0.56 -6.61 7.73
CA ASP A 267 0.61 -7.22 9.06
C ASP A 267 1.76 -8.23 9.17
N ILE A 268 1.96 -9.10 8.17
CA ILE A 268 3.10 -10.03 8.13
C ILE A 268 4.42 -9.24 8.10
N ALA A 269 4.54 -8.23 7.24
CA ALA A 269 5.73 -7.39 7.14
C ALA A 269 6.08 -6.72 8.48
N ARG A 270 5.09 -6.14 9.16
CA ARG A 270 5.25 -5.50 10.47
C ARG A 270 5.62 -6.50 11.56
N GLY A 271 4.96 -7.66 11.60
CA GLY A 271 5.26 -8.71 12.55
C GLY A 271 6.68 -9.25 12.38
N SER A 272 7.09 -9.55 11.14
CA SER A 272 8.45 -9.99 10.83
C SER A 272 9.49 -8.95 11.23
N ALA A 273 9.25 -7.66 10.98
CA ALA A 273 10.15 -6.59 11.41
C ALA A 273 10.24 -6.46 12.94
N LEU A 274 9.12 -6.63 13.64
CA LEU A 274 9.06 -6.51 15.10
C LEU A 274 9.90 -7.59 15.80
N LEU A 275 10.05 -8.79 15.20
CA LEU A 275 10.95 -9.84 15.70
C LEU A 275 12.44 -9.43 15.68
N PHE A 276 12.81 -8.46 14.84
CA PHE A 276 14.14 -7.83 14.82
C PHE A 276 14.23 -6.56 15.69
N GLY A 277 13.19 -6.26 16.48
CA GLY A 277 13.09 -5.03 17.26
C GLY A 277 12.82 -3.78 16.40
N LEU A 278 12.34 -3.95 15.15
CA LEU A 278 12.06 -2.87 14.22
C LEU A 278 10.55 -2.64 14.11
N VAL A 279 10.10 -1.44 14.50
CA VAL A 279 8.69 -1.04 14.42
C VAL A 279 8.44 -0.36 13.08
N LEU A 280 7.64 -1.01 12.24
CA LEU A 280 7.13 -0.46 10.99
C LEU A 280 5.74 0.19 11.21
N PRO A 281 5.44 1.31 10.52
CA PRO A 281 4.18 2.03 10.67
C PRO A 281 3.00 1.21 10.16
N GLU A 282 1.81 1.52 10.67
CA GLU A 282 0.56 0.93 10.19
C GLU A 282 0.20 1.51 8.82
N ASN A 283 -0.45 0.71 7.97
CA ASN A 283 -0.89 1.18 6.65
C ASN A 283 -2.42 1.24 6.51
N PHE A 284 -3.16 0.64 7.44
CA PHE A 284 -4.62 0.57 7.39
C PHE A 284 -5.26 0.73 8.77
N ASN A 285 -6.38 1.43 8.84
CA ASN A 285 -7.17 1.60 10.06
C ASN A 285 -8.68 1.66 9.77
N PHE A 286 -9.32 0.50 9.54
CA PHE A 286 -10.76 0.36 9.28
C PHE A 286 -11.33 1.37 8.24
N PRO A 287 -10.78 1.40 7.01
CA PRO A 287 -11.14 2.40 6.00
C PRO A 287 -12.59 2.29 5.50
N TYR A 288 -13.18 1.09 5.48
CA TYR A 288 -14.58 0.91 5.05
C TYR A 288 -15.63 1.32 6.08
N PHE A 289 -15.20 1.84 7.23
CA PHE A 289 -16.07 2.44 8.25
C PHE A 289 -15.93 3.97 8.28
N SER A 290 -15.29 4.57 7.28
CA SER A 290 -15.19 6.01 7.13
C SER A 290 -16.50 6.63 6.65
N THR A 291 -16.87 7.77 7.23
CA THR A 291 -18.08 8.52 6.84
C THR A 291 -17.79 9.55 5.76
N SER A 292 -16.53 9.73 5.39
CA SER A 292 -16.10 10.70 4.41
C SER A 292 -14.91 10.21 3.59
N ILE A 293 -14.78 10.67 2.34
CA ILE A 293 -13.66 10.28 1.48
C ILE A 293 -12.30 10.80 1.98
N ALA A 294 -12.28 11.93 2.68
CA ALA A 294 -11.07 12.42 3.33
C ALA A 294 -10.66 11.52 4.51
N GLU A 295 -11.64 11.02 5.27
CA GLU A 295 -11.38 10.05 6.34
C GLU A 295 -10.92 8.71 5.78
N PHE A 296 -11.52 8.24 4.69
CA PHE A 296 -11.08 7.05 3.96
C PHE A 296 -9.58 7.12 3.62
N TRP A 297 -9.10 8.21 3.01
CA TRP A 297 -7.69 8.38 2.67
C TRP A 297 -6.76 8.55 3.88
N ARG A 298 -7.28 8.96 5.05
CA ARG A 298 -6.52 8.94 6.31
C ARG A 298 -6.40 7.55 6.94
N ARG A 299 -7.20 6.58 6.47
CA ARG A 299 -7.29 5.21 7.01
C ARG A 299 -6.90 4.13 6.01
N TRP A 300 -6.86 4.45 4.72
CA TRP A 300 -6.47 3.58 3.61
C TRP A 300 -5.06 3.92 3.16
N HIS A 301 -4.20 2.91 3.05
CA HIS A 301 -2.82 3.05 2.59
C HIS A 301 -2.09 4.27 3.18
N MET A 302 -2.15 4.40 4.51
CA MET A 302 -1.78 5.61 5.25
C MET A 302 -0.34 6.08 4.95
N THR A 303 0.59 5.15 4.74
CA THR A 303 1.98 5.52 4.41
C THR A 303 2.15 6.12 3.01
N LEU A 304 1.33 5.70 2.04
CA LEU A 304 1.27 6.32 0.71
C LEU A 304 0.57 7.67 0.80
N GLY A 305 -0.55 7.76 1.52
CA GLY A 305 -1.24 9.02 1.77
C GLY A 305 -0.30 10.06 2.41
N ASP A 306 0.49 9.64 3.39
CA ASP A 306 1.54 10.46 3.99
C ASP A 306 2.61 10.86 2.99
N TRP A 307 3.07 9.95 2.14
CA TRP A 307 4.06 10.28 1.12
C TRP A 307 3.52 11.30 0.12
N LEU A 308 2.35 11.04 -0.48
CA LEU A 308 1.71 11.95 -1.43
C LEU A 308 1.46 13.33 -0.82
N ARG A 309 1.00 13.37 0.43
CA ARG A 309 0.80 14.62 1.17
C ARG A 309 2.10 15.41 1.34
N ASN A 310 3.18 14.74 1.79
CA ASN A 310 4.43 15.42 2.17
C ASN A 310 5.35 15.76 1.00
N TYR A 311 5.29 14.98 -0.09
CA TYR A 311 6.20 15.09 -1.23
C TYR A 311 5.54 15.59 -2.52
N VAL A 312 4.20 15.67 -2.56
CA VAL A 312 3.45 16.22 -3.72
C VAL A 312 2.53 17.35 -3.29
N TYR A 313 1.59 17.10 -2.38
CA TYR A 313 0.54 18.06 -2.01
C TYR A 313 1.09 19.36 -1.38
N PHE A 314 1.92 19.28 -0.34
CA PHE A 314 2.48 20.48 0.29
C PHE A 314 3.41 21.28 -0.65
N PRO A 315 4.30 20.65 -1.45
CA PRO A 315 5.04 21.36 -2.49
C PRO A 315 4.17 22.14 -3.49
N LEU A 316 2.95 21.69 -3.79
CA LEU A 316 2.00 22.41 -4.65
C LEU A 316 1.30 23.61 -3.97
N GLY A 317 1.63 23.88 -2.70
CA GLY A 317 1.05 24.94 -1.87
C GLY A 317 0.02 24.46 -0.85
N GLY A 318 -0.29 23.15 -0.82
CA GLY A 318 -1.24 22.56 0.11
C GLY A 318 -2.60 23.28 0.08
N SER A 319 -3.11 23.61 1.28
CA SER A 319 -4.38 24.33 1.46
C SER A 319 -4.23 25.86 1.60
N ARG A 320 -3.03 26.42 1.40
CA ARG A 320 -2.73 27.82 1.79
C ARG A 320 -3.15 28.88 0.78
N GLN A 321 -3.46 28.46 -0.45
CA GLN A 321 -3.74 29.35 -1.58
C GLN A 321 -5.24 29.39 -1.93
N GLY A 322 -6.10 29.24 -0.92
CA GLY A 322 -7.55 29.28 -1.06
C GLY A 322 -8.20 27.97 -1.53
N LEU A 323 -9.53 27.98 -1.59
CA LEU A 323 -10.36 26.79 -1.84
C LEU A 323 -10.14 26.19 -3.23
N THR A 324 -10.15 27.01 -4.28
CA THR A 324 -9.94 26.54 -5.66
C THR A 324 -8.61 25.83 -5.81
N ARG A 325 -7.52 26.44 -5.32
CA ARG A 325 -6.17 25.84 -5.40
C ARG A 325 -6.09 24.57 -4.56
N THR A 326 -6.76 24.52 -3.40
CA THR A 326 -6.87 23.32 -2.57
C THR A 326 -7.50 22.17 -3.34
N CYS A 327 -8.65 22.40 -3.98
CA CYS A 327 -9.35 21.38 -4.78
C CYS A 327 -8.53 20.95 -6.00
N THR A 328 -7.89 21.89 -6.71
CA THR A 328 -6.99 21.55 -7.83
C THR A 328 -5.80 20.72 -7.36
N ASN A 329 -5.18 21.06 -6.22
CA ASN A 329 -4.06 20.30 -5.66
C ASN A 329 -4.49 18.88 -5.26
N LEU A 330 -5.67 18.71 -4.64
CA LEU A 330 -6.22 17.38 -4.32
C LEU A 330 -6.46 16.55 -5.59
N PHE A 331 -7.04 17.17 -6.62
CA PHE A 331 -7.26 16.52 -7.92
C PHE A 331 -5.94 16.07 -8.57
N ILE A 332 -4.94 16.95 -8.63
CA ILE A 332 -3.61 16.63 -9.19
C ILE A 332 -2.97 15.46 -8.43
N VAL A 333 -3.01 15.49 -7.10
CA VAL A 333 -2.42 14.41 -6.27
C VAL A 333 -3.07 13.06 -6.57
N MET A 334 -4.40 13.00 -6.71
CA MET A 334 -5.09 11.75 -6.99
C MET A 334 -4.90 11.25 -8.43
N VAL A 335 -4.80 12.14 -9.40
CA VAL A 335 -4.44 11.76 -10.78
C VAL A 335 -3.01 11.22 -10.83
N ILE A 336 -2.06 11.84 -10.12
CA ILE A 336 -0.69 11.32 -9.99
C ILE A 336 -0.70 9.94 -9.32
N ALA A 337 -1.54 9.73 -8.31
CA ALA A 337 -1.70 8.40 -7.69
C ALA A 337 -2.23 7.37 -8.69
N GLY A 338 -3.22 7.72 -9.52
CA GLY A 338 -3.73 6.87 -10.61
C GLY A 338 -2.66 6.51 -11.63
N ILE A 339 -1.91 7.51 -12.14
CA ILE A 339 -0.76 7.30 -13.04
C ILE A 339 0.29 6.40 -12.40
N TRP A 340 0.54 6.58 -11.10
CA TRP A 340 1.48 5.74 -10.38
C TRP A 340 1.05 4.26 -10.35
N HIS A 341 -0.25 3.96 -10.27
CA HIS A 341 -0.73 2.59 -10.20
C HIS A 341 -0.46 1.79 -11.48
N GLY A 342 -0.70 2.35 -12.66
CA GLY A 342 -0.41 1.64 -13.92
C GLY A 342 -0.64 2.47 -15.17
N SER A 343 -0.26 1.93 -16.33
CA SER A 343 -0.34 2.62 -17.61
C SER A 343 -1.73 2.57 -18.26
N ALA A 344 -2.61 1.70 -17.78
CA ALA A 344 -3.96 1.54 -18.31
C ALA A 344 -4.89 2.67 -17.82
N TRP A 345 -5.85 3.03 -18.66
CA TRP A 345 -6.72 4.20 -18.44
C TRP A 345 -7.62 4.11 -17.22
N GLY A 346 -8.07 2.91 -16.83
CA GLY A 346 -8.92 2.74 -15.65
C GLY A 346 -8.28 3.25 -14.36
N PHE A 347 -6.94 3.16 -14.20
CA PHE A 347 -6.26 3.74 -13.05
C PHE A 347 -6.31 5.27 -13.03
N ILE A 348 -6.25 5.91 -14.20
CA ILE A 348 -6.39 7.36 -14.31
C ILE A 348 -7.83 7.77 -13.98
N VAL A 349 -8.83 7.04 -14.50
CA VAL A 349 -10.25 7.27 -14.18
C VAL A 349 -10.48 7.12 -12.68
N TRP A 350 -9.95 6.07 -12.05
CA TRP A 350 -9.98 5.90 -10.60
C TRP A 350 -9.40 7.12 -9.86
N GLY A 351 -8.24 7.63 -10.30
CA GLY A 351 -7.61 8.82 -9.73
C GLY A 351 -8.47 10.08 -9.88
N VAL A 352 -9.11 10.27 -11.05
CA VAL A 352 -10.06 11.35 -11.30
C VAL A 352 -11.26 11.28 -10.36
N PHE A 353 -11.87 10.11 -10.20
CA PHE A 353 -13.00 9.91 -9.29
C PHE A 353 -12.65 10.27 -7.84
N HIS A 354 -11.52 9.78 -7.32
CA HIS A 354 -11.07 10.14 -5.98
C HIS A 354 -10.70 11.62 -5.84
N GLY A 355 -10.11 12.23 -6.87
CA GLY A 355 -9.78 13.65 -6.89
C GLY A 355 -11.03 14.53 -6.84
N LEU A 356 -12.05 14.20 -7.64
CA LEU A 356 -13.34 14.88 -7.62
C LEU A 356 -14.06 14.69 -6.28
N ALA A 357 -14.10 13.48 -5.74
CA ALA A 357 -14.73 13.21 -4.45
C ALA A 357 -14.08 14.00 -3.30
N LEU A 358 -12.74 14.09 -3.27
CA LEU A 358 -12.02 14.93 -2.30
C LEU A 358 -12.33 16.42 -2.49
N GLY A 359 -12.43 16.89 -3.74
CA GLY A 359 -12.86 18.24 -4.05
C GLY A 359 -14.28 18.54 -3.56
N ILE A 360 -15.24 17.66 -3.85
CA ILE A 360 -16.64 17.75 -3.40
C ILE A 360 -16.70 17.77 -1.87
N HIS A 361 -16.02 16.84 -1.20
CA HIS A 361 -15.93 16.83 0.26
C HIS A 361 -15.42 18.16 0.80
N ARG A 362 -14.36 18.72 0.21
CA ARG A 362 -13.80 20.00 0.66
C ARG A 362 -14.77 21.16 0.45
N LEU A 363 -15.58 21.14 -0.61
CA LEU A 363 -16.64 22.12 -0.83
C LEU A 363 -17.76 21.94 0.22
N THR A 364 -18.18 20.71 0.50
CA THR A 364 -19.18 20.38 1.52
C THR A 364 -18.74 20.81 2.91
N ASP A 365 -17.46 20.62 3.27
CA ASP A 365 -16.90 21.11 4.53
C ASP A 365 -17.06 22.63 4.65
N VAL A 366 -16.61 23.38 3.64
CA VAL A 366 -16.70 24.85 3.63
C VAL A 366 -18.14 25.35 3.63
N MET A 367 -19.07 24.62 2.99
CA MET A 367 -20.50 24.95 3.04
C MET A 367 -21.09 24.65 4.41
N SER A 368 -20.69 23.55 5.06
CA SER A 368 -21.16 23.20 6.41
C SER A 368 -20.68 24.21 7.44
N ASP A 369 -19.45 24.73 7.30
CA ASP A 369 -18.93 25.83 8.13
C ASP A 369 -19.74 27.14 7.97
N ARG A 370 -20.42 27.34 6.83
CA ARG A 370 -21.22 28.55 6.54
C ARG A 370 -22.70 28.39 6.89
N PHE A 371 -23.22 27.17 6.84
CA PHE A 371 -24.64 26.88 7.02
C PHE A 371 -24.82 25.85 8.13
N GLU A 372 -25.14 26.32 9.34
CA GLU A 372 -25.29 25.49 10.55
C GLU A 372 -26.28 24.31 10.35
N ASN A 373 -27.38 24.54 9.64
CA ASN A 373 -28.36 23.48 9.33
C ASN A 373 -27.74 22.32 8.54
N LEU A 374 -26.79 22.61 7.65
CA LEU A 374 -26.09 21.58 6.87
C LEU A 374 -25.10 20.82 7.75
N ALA A 375 -24.37 21.51 8.64
CA ALA A 375 -23.51 20.86 9.62
C ALA A 375 -24.32 19.90 10.52
N HIS A 376 -25.43 20.37 11.09
CA HIS A 376 -26.32 19.55 11.91
C HIS A 376 -26.92 18.35 11.15
N LEU A 377 -27.23 18.52 9.85
CA LEU A 377 -27.67 17.41 9.02
C LEU A 377 -26.63 16.29 8.98
N TRP A 378 -25.37 16.62 8.71
CA TRP A 378 -24.28 15.64 8.60
C TRP A 378 -23.84 15.06 9.95
N GLU A 379 -24.02 15.80 11.04
CA GLU A 379 -23.78 15.33 12.41
C GLU A 379 -24.93 14.45 12.96
N SER A 380 -26.12 14.53 12.37
CA SER A 380 -27.25 13.71 12.80
C SER A 380 -26.98 12.20 12.57
N PRO A 381 -27.57 11.29 13.37
CA PRO A 381 -27.39 9.85 13.19
C PRO A 381 -27.74 9.37 11.77
N LEU A 382 -28.80 9.94 11.17
CA LEU A 382 -29.18 9.64 9.79
C LEU A 382 -28.13 10.18 8.80
N GLY A 383 -27.65 11.41 9.01
CA GLY A 383 -26.60 12.02 8.20
C GLY A 383 -25.30 11.21 8.20
N ILE A 384 -24.90 10.67 9.35
CA ILE A 384 -23.72 9.80 9.48
C ILE A 384 -23.90 8.52 8.66
N VAL A 385 -25.06 7.87 8.74
CA VAL A 385 -25.34 6.65 7.96
C VAL A 385 -25.36 6.95 6.46
N VAL A 386 -25.98 8.06 6.06
CA VAL A 386 -26.01 8.49 4.65
C VAL A 386 -24.61 8.84 4.16
N ALA A 387 -23.82 9.58 4.93
CA ALA A 387 -22.45 9.95 4.57
C ALA A 387 -21.53 8.72 4.44
N TRP A 388 -21.66 7.76 5.36
CA TRP A 388 -21.00 6.46 5.26
C TRP A 388 -21.43 5.74 3.98
N PHE A 389 -22.74 5.60 3.72
CA PHE A 389 -23.24 4.92 2.53
C PHE A 389 -22.74 5.56 1.23
N LEU A 390 -22.80 6.89 1.12
CA LEU A 390 -22.30 7.64 -0.04
C LEU A 390 -20.80 7.45 -0.23
N THR A 391 -20.02 7.49 0.86
CA THR A 391 -18.58 7.28 0.83
C THR A 391 -18.24 5.87 0.38
N GLN A 392 -18.89 4.84 0.95
CA GLN A 392 -18.64 3.46 0.58
C GLN A 392 -19.09 3.19 -0.85
N LEU A 393 -20.25 3.69 -1.28
CA LEU A 393 -20.72 3.54 -2.65
C LEU A 393 -19.73 4.16 -3.64
N MET A 394 -19.21 5.36 -3.36
CA MET A 394 -18.18 6.01 -4.18
C MET A 394 -16.88 5.18 -4.24
N VAL A 395 -16.43 4.63 -3.11
CA VAL A 395 -15.20 3.83 -3.02
C VAL A 395 -15.35 2.49 -3.74
N PHE A 396 -16.45 1.75 -3.53
CA PHE A 396 -16.66 0.45 -4.17
C PHE A 396 -16.90 0.57 -5.67
N THR A 397 -17.62 1.60 -6.12
CA THR A 397 -17.78 1.86 -7.56
C THR A 397 -16.47 2.34 -8.20
N SER A 398 -15.62 3.09 -7.50
CA SER A 398 -14.30 3.47 -8.02
C SER A 398 -13.40 2.23 -8.20
N TRP A 399 -13.51 1.23 -7.34
CA TRP A 399 -12.74 -0.01 -7.46
C TRP A 399 -12.98 -0.82 -8.73
N ILE A 400 -14.12 -0.65 -9.40
CA ILE A 400 -14.39 -1.27 -10.71
C ILE A 400 -13.32 -0.85 -11.73
N TRP A 401 -13.01 0.44 -11.79
CA TRP A 401 -11.99 1.00 -12.69
C TRP A 401 -10.57 0.56 -12.34
N PHE A 402 -10.35 0.24 -11.06
CA PHE A 402 -9.07 -0.24 -10.57
C PHE A 402 -8.87 -1.74 -10.86
N ARG A 403 -9.92 -2.56 -10.72
CA ARG A 403 -9.88 -4.01 -11.02
C ARG A 403 -9.87 -4.31 -12.50
N LEU A 404 -10.65 -3.56 -13.27
CA LEU A 404 -10.82 -3.69 -14.71
C LEU A 404 -10.26 -2.43 -15.39
N PRO A 405 -8.93 -2.32 -15.51
CA PRO A 405 -8.31 -1.09 -15.98
C PRO A 405 -8.52 -0.84 -17.49
N ASN A 406 -9.03 -1.82 -18.23
CA ASN A 406 -9.57 -1.64 -19.57
C ASN A 406 -10.89 -0.89 -19.51
N LEU A 407 -11.01 0.20 -20.28
CA LEU A 407 -12.22 1.03 -20.29
C LEU A 407 -13.45 0.30 -20.85
N GLN A 408 -13.27 -0.66 -21.77
CA GLN A 408 -14.39 -1.43 -22.33
C GLN A 408 -15.01 -2.32 -21.24
N ASP A 409 -14.18 -3.05 -20.50
CA ASP A 409 -14.62 -3.98 -19.45
C ASP A 409 -15.24 -3.25 -18.26
N SER A 410 -14.60 -2.17 -17.79
CA SER A 410 -15.15 -1.34 -16.71
C SER A 410 -16.45 -0.65 -17.11
N SER A 411 -16.54 -0.11 -18.34
CA SER A 411 -17.79 0.49 -18.84
C SER A 411 -18.90 -0.56 -19.00
N TRP A 412 -18.55 -1.77 -19.44
CA TRP A 412 -19.50 -2.89 -19.51
C TRP A 412 -20.12 -3.17 -18.15
N VAL A 413 -19.30 -3.31 -17.11
CA VAL A 413 -19.78 -3.52 -15.74
C VAL A 413 -20.73 -2.41 -15.33
N ILE A 414 -20.31 -1.14 -15.46
CA ILE A 414 -21.13 0.01 -15.04
C ILE A 414 -22.50 0.03 -15.74
N GLN A 415 -22.56 -0.32 -17.02
CA GLN A 415 -23.81 -0.40 -17.78
C GLN A 415 -24.71 -1.56 -17.31
N HIS A 416 -24.13 -2.64 -16.80
CA HIS A 416 -24.85 -3.88 -16.47
C HIS A 416 -25.13 -4.09 -14.98
N LEU A 417 -24.78 -3.12 -14.13
CA LEU A 417 -25.00 -3.17 -12.68
C LEU A 417 -26.49 -3.14 -12.27
N TRP A 418 -27.43 -2.84 -13.18
CA TRP A 418 -28.88 -2.84 -12.91
C TRP A 418 -29.70 -3.48 -14.03
N GLY A 419 -30.69 -4.29 -13.68
CA GLY A 419 -31.70 -4.79 -14.63
C GLY A 419 -31.22 -5.91 -15.56
N HIS A 420 -30.02 -6.47 -15.35
CA HIS A 420 -29.49 -7.56 -16.15
C HIS A 420 -29.51 -8.89 -15.39
N SER A 421 -30.13 -9.90 -15.98
CA SER A 421 -30.13 -11.27 -15.47
C SER A 421 -28.86 -12.01 -15.86
N ALA A 422 -28.36 -12.86 -14.97
CA ALA A 422 -27.24 -13.75 -15.25
C ALA A 422 -27.63 -14.83 -16.29
N ASP A 423 -26.64 -15.28 -17.05
CA ASP A 423 -26.77 -16.49 -17.88
C ASP A 423 -26.92 -17.73 -16.97
N ALA A 424 -27.79 -18.67 -17.33
CA ALA A 424 -27.91 -19.96 -16.63
C ALA A 424 -26.57 -20.72 -16.57
N GLN A 425 -25.75 -20.62 -17.61
CA GLN A 425 -24.42 -21.22 -17.63
C GLN A 425 -23.46 -20.55 -16.64
N PHE A 426 -23.60 -19.23 -16.40
CA PHE A 426 -22.79 -18.53 -15.40
C PHE A 426 -23.05 -19.10 -14.01
N VAL A 427 -24.33 -19.26 -13.67
CA VAL A 427 -24.72 -19.81 -12.36
C VAL A 427 -24.18 -21.22 -12.17
N GLN A 428 -24.33 -22.07 -13.17
CA GLN A 428 -23.83 -23.45 -13.10
C GLN A 428 -22.30 -23.51 -12.98
N LYS A 429 -21.57 -22.76 -13.81
CA LYS A 429 -20.10 -22.84 -13.86
C LYS A 429 -19.43 -22.16 -12.67
N VAL A 430 -19.89 -20.98 -12.28
CA VAL A 430 -19.24 -20.17 -11.23
C VAL A 430 -19.67 -20.64 -9.84
N TYR A 431 -20.98 -20.68 -9.58
CA TYR A 431 -21.48 -20.98 -8.24
C TYR A 431 -21.45 -22.49 -7.94
N VAL A 432 -22.01 -23.31 -8.82
CA VAL A 432 -22.17 -24.75 -8.55
C VAL A 432 -20.86 -25.51 -8.76
N GLU A 433 -20.24 -25.41 -9.94
CA GLU A 433 -19.05 -26.21 -10.27
C GLU A 433 -17.77 -25.67 -9.65
N ALA A 434 -17.51 -24.36 -9.74
CA ALA A 434 -16.24 -23.80 -9.29
C ALA A 434 -16.19 -23.49 -7.79
N LEU A 435 -17.23 -22.86 -7.24
CA LEU A 435 -17.26 -22.49 -5.81
C LEU A 435 -17.91 -23.55 -4.92
N ASN A 436 -18.72 -24.45 -5.49
CA ASN A 436 -19.55 -25.40 -4.73
C ASN A 436 -20.46 -24.71 -3.69
N MET A 437 -21.00 -23.54 -4.04
CA MET A 437 -21.91 -22.76 -3.20
C MET A 437 -22.84 -21.88 -4.03
N ASN A 438 -24.05 -21.65 -3.55
CA ASN A 438 -25.02 -20.82 -4.26
C ASN A 438 -24.81 -19.31 -3.99
N GLN A 439 -25.44 -18.47 -4.80
CA GLN A 439 -25.35 -17.02 -4.71
C GLN A 439 -25.79 -16.44 -3.34
N TYR A 440 -26.81 -17.03 -2.71
CA TYR A 440 -27.30 -16.60 -1.39
C TYR A 440 -26.29 -16.91 -0.27
N GLN A 441 -25.62 -18.07 -0.35
CA GLN A 441 -24.57 -18.46 0.57
C GLN A 441 -23.38 -17.50 0.46
N LEU A 442 -22.94 -17.18 -0.77
CA LEU A 442 -21.88 -16.19 -0.96
C LEU A 442 -22.27 -14.82 -0.39
N THR A 443 -23.49 -14.36 -0.67
CA THR A 443 -24.00 -13.09 -0.14
C THR A 443 -23.98 -13.08 1.39
N SER A 444 -24.38 -14.20 2.00
CA SER A 444 -24.38 -14.37 3.45
C SER A 444 -22.97 -14.40 4.03
N TRP A 445 -22.02 -15.06 3.37
CA TRP A 445 -20.60 -15.04 3.77
C TRP A 445 -19.99 -13.64 3.72
N LEU A 446 -20.26 -12.88 2.66
CA LEU A 446 -19.82 -11.47 2.57
C LEU A 446 -20.47 -10.63 3.67
N GLY A 447 -21.76 -10.85 3.97
CA GLY A 447 -22.47 -10.18 5.07
C GLY A 447 -21.88 -10.51 6.44
N ILE A 448 -21.57 -11.78 6.71
CA ILE A 448 -20.92 -12.24 7.95
C ILE A 448 -19.54 -11.61 8.07
N LEU A 449 -18.75 -11.59 6.99
CA LEU A 449 -17.42 -10.97 6.98
C LEU A 449 -17.51 -9.47 7.30
N ALA A 450 -18.45 -8.75 6.68
CA ALA A 450 -18.68 -7.34 6.95
C ALA A 450 -19.12 -7.10 8.41
N LEU A 451 -19.99 -7.95 8.95
CA LEU A 451 -20.42 -7.90 10.35
C LEU A 451 -19.26 -8.13 11.30
N LEU A 452 -18.43 -9.15 11.06
CA LEU A 452 -17.24 -9.44 11.86
C LEU A 452 -16.25 -8.26 11.82
N MET A 453 -16.03 -7.66 10.65
CA MET A 453 -15.23 -6.44 10.53
C MET A 453 -15.82 -5.28 11.35
N GLY A 454 -17.14 -5.14 11.39
CA GLY A 454 -17.84 -4.14 12.20
C GLY A 454 -17.67 -4.38 13.71
N ILE A 455 -17.79 -5.62 14.15
CA ILE A 455 -17.52 -6.02 15.54
C ILE A 455 -16.08 -5.66 15.91
N ILE A 456 -15.10 -6.07 15.09
CA ILE A 456 -13.69 -5.78 15.33
C ILE A 456 -13.43 -4.26 15.35
N TYR A 457 -14.09 -3.49 14.48
CA TYR A 457 -14.00 -2.02 14.49
C TYR A 457 -14.51 -1.42 15.80
N VAL A 458 -15.63 -1.90 16.34
CA VAL A 458 -16.16 -1.43 17.62
C VAL A 458 -15.22 -1.80 18.77
N PHE A 459 -14.79 -3.07 18.85
CA PHE A 459 -13.94 -3.54 19.95
C PHE A 459 -12.55 -2.91 19.93
N ASN A 460 -11.85 -2.94 18.80
CA ASN A 460 -10.48 -2.44 18.72
C ASN A 460 -10.44 -0.91 18.55
N GLY A 461 -11.32 -0.36 17.70
CA GLY A 461 -11.31 1.06 17.34
C GLY A 461 -11.97 1.96 18.39
N LYS A 462 -13.16 1.57 18.88
CA LYS A 462 -13.93 2.39 19.84
C LYS A 462 -13.63 2.03 21.28
N LEU A 463 -13.64 0.74 21.62
CA LEU A 463 -13.43 0.26 22.99
C LEU A 463 -11.94 0.06 23.35
N LYS A 464 -11.05 0.04 22.35
CA LYS A 464 -9.60 -0.21 22.51
C LYS A 464 -9.29 -1.51 23.26
N LEU A 465 -10.13 -2.52 23.06
CA LEU A 465 -9.95 -3.85 23.65
C LEU A 465 -9.02 -4.66 22.75
N GLU A 466 -7.95 -5.18 23.32
CA GLU A 466 -7.05 -6.12 22.65
C GLU A 466 -6.87 -7.39 23.47
N PHE A 467 -6.57 -8.48 22.79
CA PHE A 467 -6.14 -9.71 23.46
C PHE A 467 -4.85 -9.48 24.24
N ASN A 468 -4.79 -10.02 25.45
CA ASN A 468 -3.55 -10.06 26.22
C ASN A 468 -2.51 -10.96 25.53
N TRP A 469 -1.23 -10.78 25.85
CA TRP A 469 -0.15 -11.51 25.20
C TRP A 469 -0.22 -13.05 25.34
N PRO A 470 -0.72 -13.65 26.44
CA PRO A 470 -0.87 -15.11 26.51
C PRO A 470 -1.94 -15.62 25.54
N LEU A 471 -3.08 -14.93 25.45
CA LEU A 471 -4.17 -15.34 24.57
C LEU A 471 -3.76 -15.23 23.09
N LYS A 472 -2.99 -14.18 22.73
CA LYS A 472 -2.37 -14.05 21.42
C LYS A 472 -1.53 -15.30 21.07
N LEU A 473 -0.68 -15.77 21.99
CA LEU A 473 0.15 -16.97 21.75
C LEU A 473 -0.65 -18.25 21.56
N VAL A 474 -1.79 -18.41 22.23
CA VAL A 474 -2.68 -19.57 22.04
C VAL A 474 -3.33 -19.56 20.66
N PHE A 475 -3.74 -18.39 20.17
CA PHE A 475 -4.39 -18.28 18.86
C PHE A 475 -3.43 -18.33 17.67
N VAL A 476 -2.17 -17.94 17.82
CA VAL A 476 -1.17 -17.99 16.73
C VAL A 476 -1.12 -19.36 16.03
N PRO A 477 -0.89 -20.50 16.71
CA PRO A 477 -0.83 -21.80 16.04
C PRO A 477 -2.18 -22.21 15.44
N LEU A 478 -3.30 -21.86 16.08
CA LEU A 478 -4.65 -22.15 15.56
C LEU A 478 -4.91 -21.40 14.24
N CYS A 479 -4.54 -20.12 14.17
CA CYS A 479 -4.66 -19.31 12.95
C CYS A 479 -3.80 -19.87 11.83
N LEU A 480 -2.52 -20.21 12.11
CA LEU A 480 -1.63 -20.76 11.11
C LEU A 480 -2.09 -22.15 10.63
N TYR A 481 -2.60 -22.99 11.53
CA TYR A 481 -3.17 -24.28 11.18
C TYR A 481 -4.44 -24.13 10.32
N ALA A 482 -5.32 -23.20 10.64
CA ALA A 482 -6.50 -22.89 9.84
C ALA A 482 -6.13 -22.42 8.43
N VAL A 483 -5.11 -21.56 8.30
CA VAL A 483 -4.59 -21.15 6.98
C VAL A 483 -4.03 -22.34 6.22
N TRP A 484 -3.24 -23.20 6.86
CA TRP A 484 -2.68 -24.39 6.21
C TRP A 484 -3.77 -25.35 5.70
N LEU A 485 -4.87 -25.49 6.42
CA LEU A 485 -5.96 -26.41 6.09
C LEU A 485 -6.96 -25.84 5.07
N LEU A 486 -7.26 -24.54 5.14
CA LEU A 486 -8.41 -23.93 4.45
C LEU A 486 -8.03 -22.89 3.38
N ALA A 487 -6.76 -22.50 3.28
CA ALA A 487 -6.32 -21.65 2.16
C ALA A 487 -6.37 -22.46 0.85
N PRO A 488 -6.74 -21.83 -0.27
CA PRO A 488 -6.78 -22.51 -1.56
C PRO A 488 -5.38 -22.97 -1.99
N GLU A 489 -5.32 -24.09 -2.72
CA GLU A 489 -4.07 -24.59 -3.29
C GLU A 489 -3.52 -23.60 -4.32
N GLY A 490 -2.24 -23.27 -4.21
CA GLY A 490 -1.63 -22.23 -5.03
C GLY A 490 -2.13 -20.84 -4.64
N SER A 491 -1.52 -20.26 -3.60
CA SER A 491 -1.84 -18.89 -3.14
C SER A 491 -1.86 -17.94 -4.34
N LEU A 492 -2.95 -17.20 -4.51
CA LEU A 492 -3.02 -16.17 -5.55
C LEU A 492 -1.86 -15.17 -5.34
N PRO A 493 -1.24 -14.69 -6.43
CA PRO A 493 -0.25 -13.63 -6.34
C PRO A 493 -0.75 -12.47 -5.48
N TYR A 494 0.18 -11.76 -4.85
CA TYR A 494 -0.15 -10.53 -4.16
C TYR A 494 -0.75 -9.54 -5.16
N ILE A 495 -1.92 -8.98 -4.87
CA ILE A 495 -2.74 -8.25 -5.87
C ILE A 495 -2.01 -7.10 -6.58
N TYR A 496 -0.99 -6.50 -5.95
CA TYR A 496 -0.18 -5.43 -6.56
C TYR A 496 1.00 -5.92 -7.41
N PHE A 497 1.26 -7.22 -7.48
CA PHE A 497 2.25 -7.78 -8.40
C PHE A 497 1.68 -8.00 -9.81
N ASP A 498 0.35 -7.93 -9.96
CA ASP A 498 -0.36 -8.14 -11.22
C ASP A 498 -0.62 -6.85 -12.01
N PHE A 499 -0.20 -5.68 -11.50
CA PHE A 499 -0.44 -4.35 -12.09
C PHE A 499 0.76 -3.73 -12.83
#